data_AF-A0A345XZ99-F1
#
_entry.id   AF-A0A345XZ99-F1
#
_cell.length_a   1.000
_cell.length_b   1.000
_cell.length_c   1.000
_cell.angle_alpha   90.00
_cell.angle_beta   90.00
_cell.angle_gamma   90.00
#
_symmetry.space_group_name_H-M   'P 1'
#
loop_
_entity.id
_entity.type
_entity.pdbx_description
1 polymer ?
#
loop_
_entity_poly.entity_id
_entity_poly.type
_entity_poly.pdbx_seq_one_letter_code
_entity_poly.pdbx_strand_id
1 'polypeptide(L)'
;MVGVEAVGVSASGGVVPWVLSARSGEALRAQAERLAVFVSERGVDVAGVGFSLLTSRAVFEHRAVVAGSDLDALVARLGEVAAAPSRAVPEDGAGRGPVFVFPGQGAQWVGG
;
A
#
# COMPACT_ATOMS: atom_id res chain seq x y z
N MET A 1 8.00 -34.53 10.71
CA MET A 1 7.24 -33.28 10.84
C MET A 1 8.26 -32.16 10.72
N VAL A 2 8.52 -31.70 9.49
CA VAL A 2 9.56 -30.69 9.23
C VAL A 2 8.93 -29.33 9.46
N GLY A 3 9.45 -28.60 10.44
CA GLY A 3 9.09 -27.22 10.69
C GLY A 3 9.52 -26.37 9.51
N VAL A 4 8.57 -25.70 8.87
CA VAL A 4 8.87 -24.64 7.91
C VAL A 4 9.29 -23.43 8.75
N GLU A 5 10.60 -23.23 8.90
CA GLU A 5 11.12 -21.92 9.31
C GLU A 5 10.75 -20.93 8.21
N ALA A 6 9.85 -20.00 8.53
CA ALA A 6 9.63 -18.83 7.71
C ALA A 6 10.93 -18.02 7.76
N VAL A 7 11.73 -18.09 6.69
CA VAL A 7 12.81 -17.14 6.46
C VAL A 7 12.16 -15.77 6.38
N GLY A 8 12.20 -15.03 7.49
CA GLY A 8 11.79 -13.64 7.54
C GLY A 8 12.70 -12.87 6.60
N VAL A 9 12.15 -12.41 5.48
CA VAL A 9 12.82 -11.39 4.67
C VAL A 9 12.85 -10.15 5.56
N SER A 10 13.94 -9.95 6.29
CA SER A 10 14.24 -8.68 6.92
C SER A 10 14.47 -7.71 5.76
N ALA A 11 13.43 -6.95 5.40
CA ALA A 11 13.55 -5.88 4.44
C ALA A 11 14.59 -4.90 4.97
N SER A 12 15.79 -4.94 4.40
CA SER A 12 16.83 -3.96 4.66
C SER A 12 16.32 -2.57 4.25
N GLY A 13 15.78 -1.82 5.20
CA GLY A 13 15.59 -0.36 5.19
C GLY A 13 14.79 0.26 4.04
N GLY A 14 13.91 -0.50 3.37
CA GLY A 14 13.15 -0.03 2.21
C GLY A 14 11.71 0.38 2.52
N VAL A 15 11.18 1.35 1.77
CA VAL A 15 9.75 1.68 1.79
C VAL A 15 8.95 0.52 1.17
N VAL A 16 7.99 -0.02 1.91
CA VAL A 16 7.09 -1.10 1.47
C VAL A 16 5.72 -0.53 1.12
N PRO A 17 5.14 -0.85 -0.05
CA PRO A 17 3.78 -0.47 -0.38
C PRO A 17 2.76 -1.50 0.15
N TRP A 18 1.75 -1.02 0.86
CA TRP A 18 0.54 -1.77 1.19
C TRP A 18 -0.59 -1.32 0.26
N VAL A 19 -1.06 -2.24 -0.57
CA VAL A 19 -2.11 -1.99 -1.56
C VAL A 19 -3.46 -2.44 -1.01
N LEU A 20 -4.43 -1.52 -0.96
CA LEU A 20 -5.80 -1.77 -0.56
C LEU A 20 -6.74 -1.55 -1.75
N SER A 21 -7.79 -2.36 -1.85
CA SER A 21 -8.85 -2.11 -2.81
C SER A 21 -10.21 -2.60 -2.35
N ALA A 22 -11.27 -1.92 -2.77
CA ALA A 22 -12.66 -2.27 -2.47
C ALA A 22 -13.64 -1.80 -3.57
N ARG A 23 -14.87 -2.33 -3.52
CA ARG A 23 -15.97 -1.98 -4.44
C ARG A 23 -16.65 -0.64 -4.14
N SER A 24 -16.29 -0.01 -3.02
CA SER A 24 -16.81 1.30 -2.65
C SER A 24 -15.79 2.03 -1.80
N GLY A 25 -15.89 3.35 -1.77
CA GLY A 25 -15.01 4.16 -0.94
C GLY A 25 -15.19 3.94 0.55
N GLU A 26 -16.41 3.63 0.98
CA GLU A 26 -16.68 3.26 2.36
C GLU A 26 -16.03 1.92 2.74
N ALA A 27 -16.13 0.93 1.85
CA ALA A 27 -15.49 -0.36 2.08
C ALA A 27 -13.96 -0.25 2.10
N LEU A 28 -13.37 0.66 1.31
CA LEU A 28 -11.94 0.95 1.35
C LEU A 28 -11.52 1.56 2.69
N ARG A 29 -12.26 2.56 3.19
CA ARG A 29 -12.03 3.17 4.50
C ARG A 29 -12.13 2.15 5.64
N ALA A 30 -13.21 1.37 5.65
CA ALA A 30 -13.40 0.31 6.64
C ALA A 30 -12.34 -0.80 6.54
N GLN A 31 -11.76 -1.04 5.37
CA GLN A 31 -10.62 -1.96 5.22
C GLN A 31 -9.34 -1.37 5.83
N ALA A 32 -9.08 -0.08 5.61
CA ALA A 32 -7.93 0.61 6.18
C ALA A 32 -7.97 0.62 7.72
N GLU A 33 -9.12 0.93 8.31
CA GLU A 33 -9.34 0.88 9.77
C GLU A 33 -9.07 -0.51 10.34
N ARG A 34 -9.67 -1.55 9.74
CA ARG A 34 -9.49 -2.93 10.19
C ARG A 34 -8.04 -3.39 10.07
N LEU A 35 -7.35 -2.98 9.01
CA LEU A 35 -5.93 -3.29 8.85
C LEU A 35 -5.10 -2.59 9.92
N ALA A 36 -5.35 -1.31 10.19
CA ALA A 36 -4.64 -0.54 11.22
C ALA A 36 -4.80 -1.16 12.63
N VAL A 37 -6.00 -1.61 12.97
CA VAL A 37 -6.25 -2.33 14.23
C VAL A 37 -5.50 -3.67 14.24
N PHE A 38 -5.66 -4.48 13.19
CA PHE A 38 -5.04 -5.81 13.12
C PHE A 38 -3.52 -5.79 13.28
N VAL A 39 -2.85 -4.82 12.62
CA VAL A 39 -1.38 -4.72 12.64
C VAL A 39 -0.85 -3.99 13.86
N SER A 40 -1.64 -3.15 14.55
CA SER A 40 -1.19 -2.50 15.79
C SER A 40 -1.28 -3.43 16.99
N GLU A 41 -2.24 -4.36 17.00
CA GLU A 41 -2.38 -5.38 18.04
C GLU A 41 -1.34 -6.52 17.93
N ARG A 42 -0.63 -6.62 16.80
CA ARG A 42 0.27 -7.74 16.49
C ARG A 42 1.61 -7.23 16.00
N GLY A 43 2.71 -7.76 16.52
CA GLY A 43 4.03 -7.56 15.92
C GLY A 43 4.11 -8.30 14.58
N VAL A 44 3.68 -7.64 13.50
CA VAL A 44 3.66 -8.21 12.15
C VAL A 44 4.93 -7.86 11.38
N ASP A 45 5.32 -8.75 10.47
CA ASP A 45 6.30 -8.42 9.44
C ASP A 45 5.66 -7.52 8.37
N VAL A 46 6.14 -6.29 8.26
CA VAL A 46 5.64 -5.27 7.33
C VAL A 46 5.73 -5.72 5.87
N ALA A 47 6.83 -6.39 5.50
CA ALA A 47 7.04 -6.87 4.14
C ALA A 47 6.09 -8.03 3.84
N GLY A 48 5.93 -8.98 4.76
CA GLY A 48 5.00 -10.09 4.66
C GLY A 48 3.53 -9.64 4.52
N VAL A 49 3.11 -8.60 5.24
CA VAL A 49 1.76 -8.02 5.08
C VAL A 49 1.60 -7.40 3.70
N GLY A 50 2.57 -6.61 3.24
CA GLY A 50 2.54 -5.99 1.90
C GLY A 50 2.46 -7.02 0.78
N PHE A 51 3.29 -8.06 0.86
CA PHE A 51 3.27 -9.19 -0.08
C PHE A 51 1.90 -9.89 -0.09
N SER A 52 1.34 -10.16 1.09
CA SER A 52 0.04 -10.82 1.22
C SER A 52 -1.09 -9.98 0.63
N LEU A 53 -1.10 -8.66 0.88
CA LEU A 53 -2.09 -7.74 0.32
C LEU A 53 -2.06 -7.72 -1.22
N LEU A 54 -0.86 -7.77 -1.81
CA LEU A 54 -0.70 -7.72 -3.26
C LEU A 54 -1.08 -9.03 -3.97
N THR A 55 -0.80 -10.18 -3.34
CA THR A 55 -0.88 -11.49 -4.02
C THR A 55 -2.18 -12.26 -3.76
N SER A 56 -2.84 -12.02 -2.64
CA SER A 56 -3.98 -12.86 -2.19
C SER A 56 -5.36 -12.25 -2.40
N ARG A 57 -5.44 -10.99 -2.88
CA ARG A 57 -6.71 -10.24 -2.93
C ARG A 57 -7.08 -9.85 -4.35
N ALA A 58 -8.39 -9.90 -4.62
CA ALA A 58 -8.96 -9.31 -5.82
C ALA A 58 -8.75 -7.79 -5.82
N VAL A 59 -8.49 -7.23 -7.00
CA VAL A 59 -8.30 -5.79 -7.20
C VAL A 59 -9.62 -5.17 -7.66
N PHE A 60 -10.10 -4.18 -6.92
CA PHE A 60 -11.35 -3.44 -7.19
C PHE A 60 -11.07 -1.98 -7.57
N GLU A 61 -12.09 -1.25 -7.99
CA GLU A 61 -12.04 0.11 -8.56
C GLU A 61 -11.65 1.20 -7.55
N HIS A 62 -11.99 1.07 -6.26
CA HIS A 62 -11.48 1.98 -5.24
C HIS A 62 -10.15 1.43 -4.72
N ARG A 63 -9.06 2.16 -4.93
CA ARG A 63 -7.70 1.71 -4.61
C ARG A 63 -6.95 2.76 -3.79
N ALA A 64 -6.17 2.31 -2.83
CA ALA A 64 -5.21 3.15 -2.11
C ALA A 64 -3.88 2.40 -1.98
N VAL A 65 -2.78 3.15 -1.97
CA VAL A 65 -1.45 2.63 -1.66
C VAL A 65 -0.92 3.41 -0.47
N VAL A 66 -0.58 2.69 0.59
CA VAL A 66 0.09 3.24 1.76
C VAL A 66 1.54 2.78 1.71
N ALA A 67 2.47 3.72 1.54
CA ALA A 67 3.89 3.43 1.48
C ALA A 67 4.54 3.77 2.84
N GLY A 68 5.41 2.93 3.37
CA GLY A 68 6.13 3.21 4.63
C GLY A 68 7.29 2.26 4.90
N SER A 69 8.24 2.70 5.70
CA SER A 69 9.43 1.92 6.10
C SER A 69 9.22 1.12 7.39
N ASP A 70 8.23 1.50 8.19
CA ASP A 70 7.98 0.99 9.52
C ASP A 70 6.47 0.96 9.82
N LEU A 71 6.12 0.20 10.85
CA LEU A 71 4.73 -0.08 11.21
C LEU A 71 3.99 1.17 11.66
N ASP A 72 4.62 2.04 12.45
CA ASP A 72 3.99 3.24 12.99
C ASP A 72 3.62 4.22 11.87
N ALA A 73 4.52 4.44 10.91
CA ALA A 73 4.25 5.27 9.73
C ALA A 73 3.12 4.69 8.86
N LEU A 74 3.07 3.36 8.72
CA LEU A 74 2.01 2.69 7.96
C LEU A 74 0.66 2.78 8.67
N VAL A 75 0.61 2.61 9.99
CA VAL A 75 -0.62 2.73 10.79
C VAL A 75 -1.17 4.16 10.72
N ALA A 76 -0.30 5.17 10.86
CA ALA A 76 -0.71 6.57 10.75
C ALA A 76 -1.34 6.88 9.38
N ARG A 77 -0.68 6.45 8.29
CA ARG A 77 -1.18 6.65 6.92
C ARG A 77 -2.44 5.83 6.60
N LEU A 78 -2.62 4.66 7.20
CA LEU A 78 -3.90 3.95 7.13
C LEU A 78 -5.03 4.74 7.78
N GLY A 79 -4.76 5.45 8.87
CA GLY A 79 -5.69 6.40 9.48
C GLY A 79 -6.07 7.54 8.53
N GLU A 80 -5.11 8.07 7.77
CA GLU A 80 -5.38 9.09 6.73
C GLU A 80 -6.31 8.53 5.63
N VAL A 81 -6.06 7.31 5.16
CA VAL A 81 -6.92 6.64 4.17
C VAL A 81 -8.33 6.41 4.72
N ALA A 82 -8.44 6.03 5.99
CA ALA A 82 -9.73 5.83 6.67
C ALA A 82 -10.55 7.13 6.77
N ALA A 83 -9.89 8.26 6.97
CA ALA A 83 -10.55 9.57 7.12
C ALA A 83 -10.85 10.26 5.77
N ALA A 84 -10.12 9.95 4.72
CA ALA A 84 -10.22 10.65 3.44
C ALA A 84 -11.34 10.10 2.53
N PRO A 85 -12.03 10.97 1.76
CA PRO A 85 -12.90 10.50 0.69
C PRO A 85 -12.08 9.77 -0.39
N SER A 86 -12.57 8.63 -0.86
CA SER A 86 -11.94 7.91 -1.97
C SER A 86 -12.66 8.15 -3.28
N ARG A 87 -11.94 8.07 -4.40
CA ARG A 87 -12.50 8.08 -5.75
C ARG A 87 -12.18 6.76 -6.45
N ALA A 88 -13.15 6.22 -7.19
CA ALA A 88 -12.92 5.05 -8.04
C ALA A 88 -11.94 5.41 -9.17
N VAL A 89 -11.01 4.51 -9.45
CA VAL A 89 -10.10 4.60 -10.60
C VAL A 89 -10.77 3.88 -11.78
N PRO A 90 -11.03 4.57 -12.90
CA PRO A 90 -11.60 3.94 -14.10
C PRO A 90 -10.69 2.84 -14.64
N GLU A 91 -11.28 1.76 -15.14
CA GLU A 91 -10.52 0.65 -15.78
C GLU A 91 -9.98 1.04 -17.16
N ASP A 92 -10.55 2.09 -17.77
CA ASP A 92 -10.38 2.46 -19.18
C ASP A 92 -9.03 3.17 -19.49
N GLY A 93 -8.18 3.38 -18.48
CA GLY A 93 -6.90 4.10 -18.62
C GLY A 93 -5.83 3.37 -19.46
N ALA A 94 -6.06 2.11 -19.84
CA ALA A 94 -5.07 1.28 -20.54
C ALA A 94 -5.03 1.48 -22.08
N GLY A 95 -5.92 2.28 -22.66
CA GLY A 95 -6.11 2.35 -24.13
C GLY A 95 -4.93 2.89 -24.93
N ARG A 96 -4.03 3.66 -24.29
CA ARG A 96 -2.73 4.07 -24.83
C ARG A 96 -1.73 3.76 -23.72
N GLY A 97 -0.79 2.86 -23.96
CA GLY A 97 0.22 2.49 -22.97
C GLY A 97 0.99 3.70 -22.39
N PRO A 98 1.82 3.48 -21.36
CA PRO A 98 2.49 4.57 -20.66
C PRO A 98 3.35 5.42 -21.62
N VAL A 99 3.30 6.74 -21.43
CA VAL A 99 4.18 7.69 -22.10
C VAL A 99 5.22 8.18 -21.10
N PHE A 100 6.50 8.04 -21.44
CA PHE A 100 7.59 8.58 -20.64
C PHE A 100 7.82 10.05 -21.01
N VAL A 101 7.74 10.93 -20.02
CA VAL A 101 8.04 12.37 -20.18
C VAL A 101 9.40 12.65 -19.56
N PHE A 102 10.30 13.26 -20.33
CA PHE A 102 11.64 13.62 -19.89
C PHE A 102 11.68 15.13 -19.63
N PRO A 103 11.75 15.58 -18.37
CA PRO A 103 11.81 17.00 -18.06
C PRO A 103 13.14 17.61 -18.52
N GLY A 104 13.12 18.89 -18.89
CA GLY A 104 14.33 19.64 -19.20
C GLY A 104 15.11 20.07 -17.95
N GLN A 105 16.10 20.94 -18.15
CA GLN A 105 16.83 21.59 -17.06
C GLN A 105 15.89 22.45 -16.20
N GLY A 106 16.03 22.38 -14.87
CA GLY A 106 15.26 23.18 -13.90
C GLY A 106 14.19 22.40 -13.13
N ALA A 107 13.95 21.12 -13.45
CA ALA A 107 13.04 20.26 -12.68
C ALA A 107 13.71 19.60 -11.45
N GLN A 108 15.03 19.78 -11.28
CA GLN A 108 15.77 19.26 -10.14
C GLN A 108 15.54 20.09 -8.87
N TRP A 109 15.50 19.40 -7.73
CA TRP A 109 15.50 20.00 -6.39
C TRP A 109 16.81 19.63 -5.68
N VAL A 110 17.36 20.52 -4.86
CA VAL A 110 18.53 20.19 -4.03
C VAL A 110 18.09 19.17 -2.97
N GLY A 111 18.83 18.07 -2.83
CA GLY A 111 18.50 17.00 -1.89
C GLY A 111 18.45 17.50 -0.45
N GLY A 112 17.32 17.25 0.22
CA GLY A 112 17.15 17.41 1.66
C GLY A 112 17.49 16.13 2.41
#